data_AF-A0A0Q6ZX45-F1
#
_entry.id   AF-A0A0Q6ZX45-F1
#
_cell.length_a   1.000
_cell.length_b   1.000
_cell.length_c   1.000
_cell.angle_alpha   90.00
_cell.angle_beta   90.00
_cell.angle_gamma   90.00
#
_symmetry.space_group_name_H-M   'P 1'
#
loop_
_entity.id
_entity.type
_entity.pdbx_description
1 polymer ?
#
loop_
_entity_poly.entity_id
_entity_poly.type
_entity_poly.pdbx_seq_one_letter_code
_entity_poly.pdbx_strand_id
1 'polypeptide(L)' 'MKTTMLSPLEKMCLRWVSMGKTHAEIALLEGKSVTEIELCLERAVVVLDAKSVEEAIVKASGRSRLSSQPT' A
#
# COMPACT_ATOMS: atom_id res chain seq x y z
N MET A 1 -18.38 0.09 10.41
CA MET A 1 -17.40 -0.63 9.55
C MET A 1 -16.41 0.41 9.09
N LYS A 2 -15.19 0.46 9.66
CA LYS A 2 -14.19 1.45 9.22
C LYS A 2 -13.64 0.95 7.89
N THR A 3 -14.13 1.53 6.79
CA THR A 3 -13.50 1.43 5.48
C THR A 3 -12.10 2.02 5.63
N THR A 4 -11.12 1.16 5.93
CA THR A 4 -9.70 1.55 5.98
C THR A 4 -9.25 1.88 4.56
N MET A 5 -9.62 3.06 4.08
CA MET A 5 -9.26 3.54 2.77
C MET A 5 -7.83 4.07 2.85
N LEU A 6 -6.91 3.27 2.32
CA LEU A 6 -5.59 3.77 1.99
C LEU A 6 -5.72 4.97 1.06
N SER A 7 -4.88 5.96 1.32
CA SER A 7 -4.68 7.12 0.46
C SER A 7 -4.21 6.66 -0.92
N PRO A 8 -4.46 7.44 -1.99
CA PRO A 8 -3.98 7.11 -3.33
C PRO A 8 -2.48 6.84 -3.38
N LEU A 9 -1.69 7.65 -2.64
CA LEU A 9 -0.24 7.49 -2.54
C LEU A 9 0.15 6.16 -1.89
N GLU A 10 -0.53 5.77 -0.81
CA GLU A 10 -0.25 4.52 -0.07
C GLU A 10 -0.51 3.30 -0.96
N LYS A 11 -1.62 3.30 -1.71
CA LYS A 11 -1.92 2.25 -2.69
C LYS A 11 -0.87 2.17 -3.79
N MET A 12 -0.42 3.33 -4.27
CA MET A 12 0.56 3.39 -5.35
C MET A 12 1.94 2.93 -4.89
N CYS A 13 2.38 3.32 -3.68
CA CYS A 13 3.60 2.83 -3.07
C CYS A 13 3.59 1.30 -2.93
N LEU A 14 2.51 0.73 -2.36
CA LEU A 14 2.35 -0.73 -2.29
C LEU A 14 2.39 -1.41 -3.66
N ARG A 15 1.79 -0.78 -4.68
CA ARG A 15 1.79 -1.31 -6.06
C ARG A 15 3.18 -1.32 -6.67
N TRP A 16 3.96 -0.26 -6.47
CA TRP A 16 5.33 -0.19 -6.96
C TRP A 16 6.25 -1.20 -6.28
N VAL A 17 6.13 -1.35 -4.96
CA VAL A 17 6.86 -2.39 -4.20
C VAL A 17 6.47 -3.79 -4.70
N SER A 18 5.18 -4.02 -4.98
CA SER A 18 4.70 -5.28 -5.57
C SER A 18 5.27 -5.56 -6.97
N MET A 19 5.70 -4.54 -7.71
CA MET A 19 6.38 -4.67 -9.00
C MET A 19 7.91 -4.83 -8.84
N GLY A 20 8.42 -4.88 -7.60
CA GLY A 20 9.84 -5.04 -7.33
C GLY A 20 10.65 -3.74 -7.35
N LYS A 21 9.99 -2.57 -7.32
CA LYS A 21 10.72 -1.30 -7.23
C LYS A 21 11.23 -1.04 -5.83
N THR A 22 12.44 -0.48 -5.76
CA THR A 22 13.05 -0.03 -4.51
C THR A 22 12.45 1.30 -4.04
N HIS A 23 12.51 1.59 -2.74
CA HIS A 23 12.01 2.87 -2.19
C HIS A 23 12.66 4.09 -2.85
N ALA A 24 13.94 4.00 -3.22
CA ALA A 24 14.66 5.06 -3.94
C ALA A 24 14.09 5.31 -5.35
N GLU A 25 13.80 4.25 -6.11
CA GLU A 25 13.16 4.39 -7.41
C GLU A 25 11.74 4.95 -7.30
N ILE A 26 10.98 4.52 -6.29
CA ILE A 26 9.62 5.02 -6.05
C ILE A 26 9.67 6.50 -5.70
N ALA A 27 10.60 6.91 -4.83
CA ALA A 27 10.81 8.31 -4.48
C ALA A 27 11.10 9.17 -5.72
N LEU A 28 11.95 8.67 -6.63
CA LEU A 28 12.25 9.35 -7.90
C LEU A 28 11.02 9.43 -8.83
N LEU A 29 10.21 8.37 -8.90
CA LEU A 29 9.00 8.34 -9.74
C LEU A 29 7.88 9.23 -9.22
N GLU A 30 7.71 9.27 -7.91
CA GLU A 30 6.66 10.03 -7.22
C GLU A 30 7.05 11.49 -6.96
N GLY A 31 8.32 11.86 -7.20
CA GLY A 31 8.86 13.18 -6.86
C GLY A 31 8.86 13.42 -5.34
N LYS A 32 9.07 12.36 -4.57
CA LYS A 32 9.00 12.32 -3.11
C LYS A 32 10.37 12.04 -2.50
N SER A 33 10.52 12.28 -1.21
CA SER A 33 11.68 11.78 -0.47
C SER A 33 11.55 10.29 -0.15
N VAL A 34 12.67 9.57 -0.02
CA VAL A 34 12.66 8.16 0.41
C VAL A 34 11.95 8.00 1.76
N THR A 35 12.19 8.93 2.68
CA THR A 35 11.52 8.98 3.99
C THR A 35 10.00 9.13 3.89
N GLU A 36 9.49 9.88 2.91
CA GLU A 36 8.04 9.95 2.68
C GLU A 36 7.48 8.64 2.14
N ILE A 37 8.22 7.93 1.29
CA ILE A 37 7.82 6.61 0.79
C ILE A 37 7.77 5.59 1.93
N GLU A 38 8.80 5.56 2.78
CA GLU A 38 8.85 4.69 3.96
C GLU A 38 7.68 4.95 4.91
N LEU A 39 7.42 6.22 5.24
CA LEU A 39 6.29 6.61 6.08
C LEU A 39 4.94 6.20 5.45
N CYS A 40 4.82 6.30 4.13
CA CYS A 40 3.63 5.92 3.41
C CYS A 40 3.37 4.41 3.49
N LEU A 41 4.42 3.60 3.38
CA LEU A 41 4.35 2.15 3.53
C LEU A 41 4.05 1.73 4.98
N GLU A 42 4.67 2.36 5.98
CA GLU A 42 4.37 2.12 7.39
C GLU A 42 2.91 2.41 7.73
N ARG A 43 2.39 3.56 7.27
CA ARG A 43 0.97 3.89 7.43
C ARG A 43 0.08 2.86 6.76
N ALA A 44 0.44 2.42 5.56
CA ALA A 44 -0.32 1.41 4.85
C ALA A 44 -0.37 0.07 5.60
N VAL A 45 0.73 -0.33 6.24
CA VAL A 45 0.82 -1.50 7.11
C VAL A 45 -0.13 -1.37 8.30
N VAL A 46 -0.12 -0.22 8.99
CA VAL A 46 -1.01 0.04 10.13
C VAL A 46 -2.48 0.07 9.70
N VAL A 47 -2.81 0.73 8.59
CA VAL A 47 -4.18 0.87 8.07
C VAL A 47 -4.75 -0.48 7.62
N LEU A 48 -3.91 -1.39 7.13
CA LEU A 48 -4.29 -2.74 6.73
C LEU A 48 -4.16 -3.77 7.85
N ASP A 49 -3.77 -3.34 9.05
CA ASP A 49 -3.51 -4.23 10.19
C ASP A 49 -2.53 -5.36 9.80
N ALA A 50 -1.49 -5.00 9.05
CA ALA A 50 -0.51 -5.94 8.52
C ALA A 50 0.74 -6.00 9.42
N LYS A 51 1.48 -7.11 9.36
CA LYS A 51 2.76 -7.24 10.09
C LYS A 51 3.96 -6.79 9.28
N SER A 52 3.82 -6.68 7.97
CA SER A 52 4.90 -6.31 7.06
C SER A 52 4.34 -5.70 5.77
N VAL A 53 5.17 -5.00 5.01
CA VAL A 53 4.80 -4.38 3.73
C VAL A 53 4.31 -5.44 2.73
N GLU A 54 4.95 -6.61 2.67
CA GLU A 54 4.50 -7.73 1.83
C GLU A 54 3.08 -8.20 2.19
N GLU A 55 2.79 -8.33 3.49
CA GLU A 55 1.44 -8.69 3.94
C GLU A 55 0.43 -7.58 3.60
N ALA A 56 0.82 -6.31 3.73
CA ALA A 56 0.02 -5.17 3.32
C ALA A 56 -0.28 -5.18 1.81
N ILE A 57 0.67 -5.56 0.95
CA ILE A 57 0.46 -5.71 -0.50
C ILE A 57 -0.57 -6.80 -0.79
N VAL A 58 -0.47 -7.95 -0.12
CA VAL A 58 -1.41 -9.07 -0.28
C VAL A 58 -2.81 -8.65 0.16
N LYS A 59 -2.95 -7.98 1.31
CA LYS A 59 -4.22 -7.46 1.81
C LYS A 59 -4.82 -6.38 0.92
N ALA A 60 -4.00 -5.47 0.39
CA ALA A 60 -4.43 -4.45 -0.56
C ALA A 60 -4.95 -5.08 -1.86
N SER A 61 -4.27 -6.11 -2.36
CA SER A 61 -4.64 -6.81 -3.60
C SER A 61 -5.86 -7.72 -3.43
N GLY A 62 -6.04 -8.32 -2.25
CA GLY A 62 -7.21 -9.14 -1.91
C GLY A 62 -8.50 -8.33 -1.77
N ARG A 63 -8.41 -7.07 -1.34
CA ARG A 63 -9.58 -6.16 -1.25
C ARG A 63 -10.18 -5.78 -2.60
N SER A 64 -9.42 -5.83 -3.69
CA SER A 64 -9.96 -5.58 -5.03
C SER A 64 -10.89 -6.69 -5.53
N ARG A 65 -10.98 -7.85 -4.84
CA ARG A 65 -11.81 -8.99 -5.24
C ARG A 65 -13.01 -9.29 -4.34
N LEU A 66 -13.21 -8.54 -3.25
CA LEU A 66 -14.39 -8.66 -2.39
C LEU A 66 -15.37 -7.50 -2.63
N SER A 67 -15.71 -7.32 -3.91
CA SER A 67 -16.97 -6.72 -4.35
C SER A 67 -17.83 -7.79 -5.03
N SER A 68 -17.88 -8.98 -4.43
CA SER A 68 -18.89 -9.98 -4.73
C SER A 68 -19.71 -10.16 -3.46
N GLN A 69 -20.92 -9.60 -3.46
CA GLN A 69 -21.98 -9.92 -2.49
C GLN A 69 -22.19 -11.45 -2.42
N PRO A 70 -22.61 -11.97 -1.27
CA PRO A 70 -24.04 -12.29 -1.03
C PRO A 70 -24.46 -11.86 0.39
N THR A 71 -25.70 -11.49 0.73
CA THR A 71 -27.03 -12.06 0.41
C THR A 71 -28.08 -10.97 0.57
#